data_AF-A0A967N3P7-F1
#
_entry.id   AF-A0A967N3P7-F1
#
_cell.length_a   1.000
_cell.length_b   1.000
_cell.length_c   1.000
_cell.angle_alpha   90.00
_cell.angle_beta   90.00
_cell.angle_gamma   90.00
#
_symmetry.space_group_name_H-M   'P 1'
#
loop_
_entity.id
_entity.type
_entity.pdbx_description
1 polymer ?
#
loop_
_entity_poly.entity_id
_entity_poly.type
_entity_poly.pdbx_seq_one_letter_code
_entity_poly.pdbx_strand_id
1 'polypeptide(L)'
;MTHDLLTVLGAREHNLRGIDVELPREALIVITGLSGSGKSSLAFDTIYAEGQRRYVESLSAYARQFLGLMEKPDVDAIEGLSPAISIEQHTVTHNPRSTVGTVTEVYDYLRLLWARAGVP
;
A
#
# COMPACT_ATOMS: atom_id res chain seq x y z
N MET A 1 20.09 -19.37 6.64
CA MET A 1 19.86 -17.91 6.47
C MET A 1 18.67 -17.59 7.35
N THR A 2 18.85 -16.80 8.40
CA THR A 2 17.73 -16.34 9.23
C THR A 2 16.91 -15.39 8.37
N HIS A 3 15.75 -15.84 7.91
CA HIS A 3 14.85 -14.97 7.16
C HIS A 3 14.38 -13.85 8.08
N ASP A 4 14.49 -12.61 7.60
CA ASP A 4 13.92 -11.46 8.28
C ASP A 4 12.38 -11.59 8.26
N LEU A 5 11.73 -11.35 9.39
CA LEU A 5 10.30 -11.61 9.58
C LEU A 5 9.52 -10.29 9.67
N LEU A 6 8.31 -10.28 9.11
CA LEU A 6 7.27 -9.31 9.43
C LEU A 6 6.42 -9.93 10.54
N THR A 7 6.44 -9.31 11.71
CA THR A 7 5.69 -9.78 12.88
C THR A 7 4.56 -8.82 13.17
N VAL A 8 3.33 -9.33 13.26
CA VAL A 8 2.12 -8.59 13.62
C VAL A 8 1.62 -9.18 14.93
N LEU A 9 1.50 -8.36 15.98
CA LEU A 9 1.08 -8.79 17.31
C LEU A 9 -0.24 -8.12 17.70
N GLY A 10 -1.21 -8.93 18.14
CA GLY A 10 -2.47 -8.48 18.70
C GLY A 10 -3.35 -7.71 17.72
N ALA A 11 -3.40 -8.10 16.43
CA ALA A 11 -4.25 -7.42 15.46
C ALA A 11 -5.74 -7.62 15.77
N ARG A 12 -6.48 -6.51 15.89
CA ARG A 12 -7.89 -6.45 16.31
C ARG A 12 -8.77 -5.64 15.36
N GLU A 13 -8.25 -5.23 14.21
CA GLU A 13 -9.05 -4.50 13.23
C GLU A 13 -10.30 -5.28 12.79
N HIS A 14 -11.42 -4.58 12.75
CA HIS A 14 -12.74 -5.11 12.45
C HIS A 14 -13.12 -6.37 13.26
N ASN A 15 -13.04 -7.56 12.66
CA ASN A 15 -13.43 -8.82 13.28
C ASN A 15 -12.22 -9.71 13.65
N LEU A 16 -11.00 -9.18 13.54
CA LEU A 16 -9.81 -9.85 14.04
C LEU A 16 -9.88 -9.98 15.56
N ARG A 17 -9.41 -11.11 16.08
CA ARG A 17 -9.59 -11.49 17.51
C ARG A 17 -8.28 -11.41 18.29
N GLY A 18 -7.49 -10.36 18.09
CA GLY A 18 -6.16 -10.23 18.71
C GLY A 18 -5.20 -11.29 18.17
N ILE A 19 -5.08 -11.38 16.85
CA ILE A 19 -4.27 -12.41 16.21
C ILE A 19 -2.79 -12.00 16.16
N ASP A 20 -1.91 -12.99 16.34
CA ASP A 20 -0.46 -12.87 16.14
C ASP A 20 -0.06 -13.64 14.88
N VAL A 21 0.72 -13.00 14.01
CA VAL A 21 1.17 -13.60 12.75
C VAL A 21 2.61 -13.22 12.47
N GLU A 22 3.42 -14.23 12.10
CA GLU A 22 4.77 -14.05 11.57
C GLU A 22 4.78 -14.40 10.08
N LEU A 23 5.31 -13.50 9.27
CA LEU A 23 5.33 -13.59 7.81
C LEU A 23 6.78 -13.48 7.31
N PRO A 24 7.27 -14.41 6.47
CA PRO A 24 8.61 -14.30 5.90
C PRO A 24 8.70 -13.10 4.96
N ARG A 25 9.65 -12.19 5.21
CA ARG A 25 9.90 -11.09 4.27
C ARG A 25 10.48 -11.64 2.97
N GLU A 26 10.38 -10.82 1.91
CA GLU A 26 10.88 -11.15 0.57
C GLU A 26 10.22 -12.39 -0.06
N ALA A 27 9.03 -12.75 0.41
CA ALA A 27 8.23 -13.85 -0.10
C ALA A 27 6.92 -13.37 -0.73
N LEU A 28 6.43 -14.13 -1.70
CA LEU A 28 5.05 -14.00 -2.17
C LEU A 28 4.12 -14.67 -1.14
N ILE A 29 3.53 -13.86 -0.27
CA ILE A 29 2.60 -14.32 0.76
C ILE A 29 1.18 -14.28 0.21
N VAL A 30 0.44 -15.37 0.36
CA VAL A 30 -0.96 -15.48 -0.02
C VAL A 30 -1.81 -15.64 1.24
N ILE A 31 -2.67 -14.65 1.52
CA ILE A 31 -3.65 -14.72 2.61
C ILE A 31 -4.96 -15.28 2.04
N THR A 32 -5.38 -16.44 2.53
CA THR A 32 -6.55 -17.18 2.04
C THR A 32 -7.55 -17.47 3.17
N GLY A 33 -8.78 -17.84 2.80
CA GLY A 33 -9.88 -18.09 3.73
C GLY A 33 -11.24 -17.65 3.20
N LEU A 34 -12.31 -18.12 3.86
CA LEU A 34 -13.71 -17.82 3.52
C LEU A 34 -14.00 -16.31 3.49
N SER A 35 -15.02 -15.89 2.72
CA SER A 35 -15.46 -14.49 2.75
C SER A 35 -15.81 -14.05 4.18
N GLY A 36 -15.41 -12.84 4.55
CA GLY A 36 -15.59 -12.31 5.91
C GLY A 36 -14.62 -12.86 6.98
N SER A 37 -13.64 -13.69 6.63
CA SER A 37 -12.69 -14.25 7.62
C SER A 37 -11.65 -13.26 8.17
N GLY A 38 -11.69 -11.98 7.80
CA GLY A 38 -10.71 -10.97 8.23
C GLY A 38 -9.45 -10.85 7.36
N LYS A 39 -9.42 -11.45 6.16
CA LYS A 39 -8.26 -11.35 5.24
C LYS A 39 -7.91 -9.90 4.89
N SER A 40 -8.93 -9.14 4.46
CA SER A 40 -8.75 -7.74 4.09
C SER A 40 -8.41 -6.89 5.32
N SER A 41 -9.03 -7.20 6.47
CA SER A 41 -8.72 -6.56 7.75
C SER A 41 -7.24 -6.69 8.12
N LEU A 42 -6.67 -7.89 7.95
CA LEU A 42 -5.25 -8.12 8.20
C LEU A 42 -4.37 -7.47 7.13
N ALA A 43 -4.68 -7.67 5.85
CA ALA A 43 -3.83 -7.24 4.75
C ALA A 43 -3.84 -5.71 4.53
N PHE A 44 -5.03 -5.14 4.38
CA PHE A 44 -5.24 -3.75 4.00
C PHE A 44 -5.40 -2.85 5.22
N ASP A 45 -6.35 -3.21 6.10
CA ASP A 45 -6.74 -2.32 7.21
C ASP A 45 -5.71 -2.35 8.36
N THR A 46 -4.85 -3.38 8.45
CA THR A 46 -3.79 -3.48 9.46
C THR A 46 -2.40 -3.29 8.86
N ILE A 47 -1.90 -4.23 8.05
CA ILE A 47 -0.50 -4.23 7.58
C ILE A 47 -0.22 -3.06 6.64
N TYR A 48 -1.05 -2.87 5.61
CA TYR A 48 -0.88 -1.78 4.67
C TYR A 48 -1.11 -0.41 5.32
N ALA A 49 -2.20 -0.25 6.08
CA ALA A 49 -2.50 0.99 6.79
C ALA A 49 -1.32 1.44 7.68
N GLU A 50 -0.76 0.53 8.48
CA GLU A 50 0.40 0.84 9.32
C GLU A 50 1.65 1.14 8.50
N GLY A 51 1.87 0.42 7.39
CA GLY A 51 3.02 0.61 6.51
C GLY A 51 3.01 1.97 5.83
N GLN A 52 1.86 2.40 5.33
CA GLN A 52 1.69 3.72 4.74
C GLN A 52 1.71 4.82 5.82
N ARG A 53 1.12 4.60 7.01
CA ARG A 53 1.17 5.56 8.13
C ARG A 53 2.62 5.84 8.54
N ARG A 54 3.44 4.80 8.78
CA ARG A 54 4.86 4.95 9.14
C ARG A 54 5.68 5.64 8.03
N TYR A 55 5.36 5.37 6.77
CA TYR A 55 5.99 6.06 5.65
C TYR A 55 5.69 7.56 5.66
N VAL A 56 4.43 7.96 5.85
CA VAL A 56 4.04 9.38 5.97
C VAL A 56 4.68 10.03 7.19
N GLU A 57 4.82 9.30 8.31
CA GLU A 57 5.49 9.80 9.51
C GLU A 57 6.97 10.13 9.30
N SER A 58 7.63 9.44 8.37
CA SER A 58 9.03 9.70 8.00
C SER A 58 9.22 10.97 7.16
N LEU A 59 8.13 11.56 6.64
CA LEU A 59 8.19 12.78 5.84
C LEU A 59 8.33 14.05 6.70
N SER A 60 8.73 15.14 6.04
CA SER A 60 8.88 16.45 6.68
C SER A 60 7.60 16.87 7.41
N ALA A 61 7.75 17.62 8.52
CA ALA A 61 6.62 18.13 9.29
C ALA A 61 5.64 18.95 8.41
N TYR A 62 6.16 19.65 7.40
CA TYR A 62 5.38 20.37 6.41
C TYR A 62 4.52 19.42 5.54
N ALA A 63 5.11 18.35 5.01
CA ALA A 63 4.37 17.38 4.20
C ALA A 63 3.26 16.67 4.99
N ARG A 64 3.52 16.36 6.27
CA ARG A 64 2.53 15.77 7.18
C ARG A 64 1.32 16.66 7.44
N GLN A 65 1.42 17.96 7.19
CA GLN A 65 0.29 18.88 7.35
C GLN A 65 -0.75 18.75 6.24
N PHE A 66 -0.35 18.24 5.06
CA PHE A 66 -1.21 18.05 3.88
C PHE A 66 -1.62 16.59 3.67
N LEU A 67 -0.81 15.66 4.16
CA LEU A 67 -1.12 14.25 4.14
C LEU A 67 -1.97 13.96 5.37
N GLY A 68 -3.27 13.73 5.17
CA GLY A 68 -4.19 13.39 6.26
C GLY A 68 -3.59 12.31 7.15
N LEU A 69 -3.64 12.54 8.46
CA LEU A 69 -3.19 11.54 9.44
C LEU A 69 -4.03 10.29 9.22
N MET A 70 -3.40 9.21 8.77
CA MET A 70 -4.08 7.93 8.68
C MET A 70 -4.35 7.44 10.10
N GLU A 71 -5.55 6.92 10.31
CA GLU A 71 -5.92 6.34 11.59
C GLU A 71 -4.98 5.19 11.91
N LYS A 72 -4.48 5.15 13.15
CA LYS A 72 -3.60 4.07 13.59
C LYS A 72 -4.47 2.81 13.76
N PRO A 73 -4.13 1.69 13.10
CA PRO A 73 -4.91 0.47 13.23
C PRO A 73 -4.84 -0.09 14.66
N ASP A 74 -5.89 -0.80 15.08
CA ASP A 74 -5.92 -1.51 16.37
C ASP A 74 -5.04 -2.77 16.33
N VAL A 75 -3.77 -2.58 16.69
CA VAL A 75 -2.73 -3.61 16.78
C VAL A 75 -1.75 -3.25 17.89
N ASP A 76 -1.20 -4.25 18.59
CA ASP A 76 -0.26 -4.00 19.69
C ASP A 76 1.12 -3.59 19.17
N ALA A 77 1.66 -4.37 18.23
CA ALA A 77 2.92 -4.05 17.58
C ALA A 77 3.00 -4.63 16.17
N ILE A 78 3.75 -3.95 15.31
CA ILE A 78 4.18 -4.50 14.02
C ILE A 78 5.68 -4.23 13.84
N GLU A 79 6.46 -5.27 13.57
CA GLU A 79 7.91 -5.23 13.38
C GLU A 79 8.30 -5.76 12.00
N GLY A 80 9.45 -5.34 11.46
CA GLY A 80 9.88 -5.77 10.11
C GLY A 80 9.05 -5.20 8.96
N LEU A 81 8.25 -4.16 9.21
CA LEU A 81 7.36 -3.55 8.21
C LEU A 81 8.12 -2.60 7.26
N SER A 82 8.05 -2.90 5.96
CA SER A 82 8.49 -1.98 4.89
C SER A 82 7.41 -0.92 4.61
N PRO A 83 7.77 0.22 3.97
CA PRO A 83 6.78 1.07 3.32
C PRO A 83 5.87 0.23 2.42
N ALA A 84 4.56 0.42 2.54
CA ALA A 84 3.56 -0.42 1.89
C ALA A 84 2.83 0.36 0.79
N ILE A 85 2.47 -0.36 -0.28
CA ILE A 85 1.66 0.14 -1.40
C ILE A 85 0.53 -0.87 -1.60
N SER A 86 -0.72 -0.41 -1.62
CA SER A 86 -1.85 -1.25 -2.02
C SER A 86 -2.08 -1.15 -3.52
N ILE A 87 -2.37 -2.29 -4.14
CA ILE A 87 -2.84 -2.37 -5.52
C ILE A 87 -4.22 -2.99 -5.45
N GLU A 88 -5.23 -2.12 -5.36
CA GLU A 88 -6.62 -2.51 -5.22
C GLU A 88 -7.36 -2.40 -6.55
N GLN A 89 -8.45 -3.15 -6.68
CA GLN A 89 -9.37 -3.03 -7.82
C GLN A 89 -10.29 -1.81 -7.66
N HIS A 90 -9.74 -0.64 -7.36
CA HIS A 90 -10.50 0.60 -7.44
C HIS A 90 -10.69 0.99 -8.90
N THR A 91 -11.93 1.23 -9.30
CA THR A 91 -12.28 1.68 -10.64
C THR A 91 -11.53 2.96 -10.95
N VAL A 92 -10.72 2.95 -12.02
CA VAL A 92 -10.08 4.16 -12.54
C VAL A 92 -11.18 5.21 -12.73
N THR A 93 -11.02 6.36 -12.07
CA THR A 93 -11.98 7.46 -12.13
C THR A 93 -12.20 7.81 -13.60
N HIS A 94 -13.46 7.75 -14.04
CA HIS A 94 -13.80 7.91 -15.45
C HIS A 94 -13.64 9.38 -15.86
N ASN A 95 -12.45 9.72 -16.36
CA ASN A 95 -12.20 10.99 -17.02
C ASN A 95 -12.07 10.73 -18.53
N PRO A 96 -12.91 11.36 -19.39
CA PRO A 96 -12.88 11.13 -20.84
C PRO A 96 -11.54 11.51 -21.50
N ARG A 97 -10.66 12.25 -20.82
CA ARG A 97 -9.31 12.58 -21.29
C ARG A 97 -8.23 11.63 -20.76
N SER A 98 -8.59 10.69 -19.88
CA SER A 98 -7.67 9.68 -19.36
C SER A 98 -7.62 8.48 -20.30
N THR A 99 -6.41 8.09 -20.68
CA THR A 99 -6.13 6.91 -21.52
C THR A 99 -5.07 6.06 -20.84
N VAL A 100 -4.83 4.84 -21.33
CA VAL A 100 -3.72 4.00 -20.86
C VAL A 100 -2.39 4.75 -20.94
N GLY A 101 -2.18 5.55 -22.00
CA GLY A 101 -0.96 6.33 -22.17
C GLY A 101 -0.76 7.42 -21.12
N THR A 102 -1.83 8.04 -20.61
CA THR A 102 -1.73 9.06 -19.56
C THR A 102 -1.58 8.45 -18.17
N VAL A 103 -2.23 7.31 -17.89
CA VAL A 103 -2.14 6.63 -16.59
C VAL A 103 -0.76 5.99 -16.38
N THR A 104 -0.14 5.50 -17.45
CA THR A 104 1.20 4.90 -17.41
C THR A 104 2.33 5.91 -17.65
N GLU A 105 1.99 7.20 -17.81
CA GLU A 105 2.91 8.29 -18.18
C GLU A 105 3.65 8.11 -19.52
N VAL A 106 3.41 7.01 -20.25
CA VAL A 106 4.00 6.75 -21.58
C VAL A 106 3.70 7.91 -22.54
N TYR A 107 2.50 8.47 -22.50
CA TYR A 107 2.13 9.61 -23.34
C TYR A 107 3.01 10.84 -23.07
N ASP A 108 3.43 11.08 -21.83
CA ASP A 108 4.31 12.20 -21.49
C ASP A 108 5.71 12.01 -22.08
N TYR A 109 6.22 10.78 -22.04
CA TYR A 109 7.47 10.43 -22.74
C TYR A 109 7.34 10.56 -24.25
N LEU A 110 6.21 10.13 -24.84
CA LEU A 110 5.97 10.29 -26.27
C LEU A 110 5.92 11.77 -26.68
N ARG A 111 5.30 12.63 -25.87
CA ARG A 111 5.29 14.08 -26.12
C ARG A 111 6.71 14.65 -26.14
N LEU A 112 7.55 14.27 -25.18
CA LEU A 112 8.94 14.70 -25.16
C LEU A 112 9.73 14.16 -26.36
N LEU A 113 9.49 12.91 -26.75
CA LEU A 113 10.11 12.29 -27.91
C LEU A 113 9.76 13.02 -29.21
N TRP A 114 8.47 13.24 -29.49
CA TRP A 114 8.02 13.94 -30.71
C TRP A 114 8.46 15.40 -30.73
N ALA A 115 8.44 16.09 -29.60
CA ALA A 115 8.90 17.47 -29.53
C ALA A 115 10.40 17.63 -29.83
N ARG A 116 11.22 16.60 -29.54
CA ARG A 116 12.68 16.64 -29.71
C ARG A 116 13.19 15.99 -30.99
N ALA A 117 12.51 14.94 -31.47
CA ALA A 117 12.96 14.12 -32.58
C ALA A 117 11.97 14.04 -33.75
N GLY A 118 10.78 14.63 -33.62
CA GLY A 118 9.80 14.70 -34.68
C GLY A 118 10.28 15.60 -35.82
N VAL A 119 10.37 15.05 -37.03
CA VAL A 119 10.55 15.83 -38.26
C VAL A 119 9.15 16.26 -38.74
N PRO A 120 8.94 17.55 -39.01
CA PRO A 120 7.64 18.07 -39.45
C PRO A 120 7.21 17.56 -40.82
#